data_AF-A0A9E2R5S5-F1
#
_entry.id   AF-A0A9E2R5S5-F1
#
_cell.length_a   1.000
_cell.length_b   1.000
_cell.length_c   1.000
_cell.angle_alpha   90.00
_cell.angle_beta   90.00
_cell.angle_gamma   90.00
#
_symmetry.space_group_name_H-M   'P 1'
#
loop_
_entity.id
_entity.type
_entity.pdbx_description
1 polymer ?
#
loop_
_entity_poly.entity_id
_entity_poly.type
_entity_poly.pdbx_seq_one_letter_code
_entity_poly.pdbx_strand_id
1 'polypeptide(L)'
;MARAKASGTGTGFIPNPKLKLLDQVSEVMRFKHYSIRTERTYREWIKRYIFFHSKRHPRELGAAEVGRFLSDLAVRHKVAASTQNQAFNALLFLYREVLDSRGYTPTRTPTSVTRITSSILLLRLGEARTLEMR
;
A
#
# COMPACT_ATOMS: atom_id res chain seq x y z
N MET A 1 13.07 -29.98 9.38
CA MET A 1 14.09 -28.98 9.74
C MET A 1 13.46 -27.60 9.70
N ALA A 2 13.24 -27.03 10.89
CA ALA A 2 12.51 -25.79 11.09
C ALA A 2 13.41 -24.57 10.91
N ARG A 3 12.95 -23.56 10.16
CA ARG A 3 13.42 -22.18 10.29
C ARG A 3 12.25 -21.31 10.70
N ALA A 4 12.10 -21.14 12.01
CA ALA A 4 11.28 -20.10 12.59
C ALA A 4 11.88 -18.75 12.21
N LYS A 5 11.17 -17.94 11.44
CA LYS A 5 11.52 -16.53 11.21
C LYS A 5 10.70 -15.71 12.20
N ALA A 6 11.32 -15.39 13.33
CA ALA A 6 10.80 -14.39 14.25
C ALA A 6 10.64 -13.06 13.50
N SER A 7 9.40 -12.69 13.14
CA SER A 7 9.09 -11.41 12.53
C SER A 7 8.91 -10.36 13.63
N GLY A 8 10.03 -9.92 14.22
CA GLY A 8 10.07 -8.70 15.00
C GLY A 8 9.85 -7.51 14.08
N THR A 9 8.60 -7.14 13.83
CA THR A 9 8.22 -5.91 13.12
C THR A 9 8.28 -4.75 14.10
N GLY A 10 9.47 -4.22 14.29
CA GLY A 10 9.72 -2.95 14.95
C GLY A 10 10.94 -2.34 14.27
N THR A 11 10.71 -1.55 13.23
CA THR A 11 11.79 -0.78 12.61
C THR A 11 12.28 0.25 13.61
N GLY A 12 13.54 0.13 14.05
CA GLY A 12 14.16 1.04 15.02
C GLY A 12 14.35 2.49 14.56
N PHE A 13 13.77 2.87 13.41
CA PHE A 13 13.78 4.24 12.91
C PHE A 13 12.40 4.87 13.06
N ILE A 14 12.33 5.86 13.93
CA ILE A 14 11.12 6.63 14.18
C ILE A 14 11.24 7.94 13.39
N PRO A 15 10.43 8.16 12.33
CA PRO A 15 10.49 9.40 11.55
C PRO A 15 9.96 10.58 12.37
N ASN A 16 10.51 11.77 12.13
CA ASN A 16 10.26 12.96 12.93
C ASN A 16 8.76 13.29 13.00
N PRO A 17 8.13 13.27 14.19
CA PRO A 17 6.70 13.46 14.34
C PRO A 17 6.23 14.87 13.96
N LYS A 18 7.11 15.87 13.95
CA LYS A 18 6.79 17.26 13.60
C LYS A 18 6.66 17.49 12.09
N LEU A 19 7.19 16.58 11.27
CA LEU A 19 7.11 16.69 9.81
C LEU A 19 5.71 16.36 9.30
N LYS A 20 5.42 16.74 8.05
CA LYS A 20 4.19 16.29 7.38
C LYS A 20 4.30 14.80 7.05
N LEU A 21 3.16 14.12 6.89
CA LEU A 21 3.12 12.68 6.62
C LEU A 21 3.99 12.26 5.43
N LEU A 22 3.93 12.99 4.31
CA LEU A 22 4.71 12.66 3.11
C LEU A 22 6.21 12.86 3.28
N ASP A 23 6.63 13.71 4.21
CA ASP A 23 8.05 13.96 4.50
C ASP A 23 8.58 12.89 5.46
N GLN A 24 7.73 12.41 6.37
CA GLN A 24 8.02 11.23 7.20
C GLN A 24 8.18 9.97 6.36
N VAL A 25 7.32 9.79 5.34
CA VAL A 25 7.48 8.73 4.34
C VAL A 25 8.86 8.82 3.68
N SER A 26 9.27 10.04 3.25
CA SER A 26 10.60 10.25 2.67
C SER A 26 11.73 9.87 3.64
N GLU A 27 11.65 10.27 4.92
CA GLU A 27 12.66 9.91 5.92
C GLU A 27 12.80 8.38 6.05
N VAL A 28 11.69 7.66 6.22
CA VAL A 28 11.72 6.20 6.36
C VAL A 28 12.24 5.53 5.09
N MET A 29 11.84 6.03 3.91
CA MET A 29 12.31 5.48 2.63
C MET A 29 13.81 5.68 2.41
N ARG A 30 14.33 6.86 2.76
CA ARG A 30 15.78 7.16 2.66
C ARG A 30 16.59 6.37 3.67
N PHE A 31 16.09 6.23 4.91
CA PHE A 31 16.70 5.37 5.91
C PHE A 31 16.77 3.91 5.44
N LYS A 32 15.74 3.43 4.75
CA LYS A 32 15.71 2.09 4.15
C LYS A 32 16.38 1.98 2.78
N HIS A 33 17.09 3.02 2.33
CA HIS A 33 17.83 3.07 1.07
C HIS A 33 16.98 2.78 -0.19
N TYR A 34 15.70 3.15 -0.17
CA TYR A 34 14.91 3.14 -1.40
C TYR A 34 15.44 4.16 -2.40
N SER A 35 15.34 3.84 -3.70
CA SER A 35 15.69 4.80 -4.75
C SER A 35 14.80 6.04 -4.70
N ILE A 36 15.34 7.20 -5.09
CA ILE A 36 14.59 8.46 -5.21
C ILE A 36 13.38 8.32 -6.15
N ARG A 37 13.47 7.46 -7.16
CA ARG A 37 12.39 7.16 -8.09
C ARG A 37 11.25 6.43 -7.37
N THR A 38 11.57 5.46 -6.52
CA THR A 38 10.58 4.74 -5.71
C THR A 38 9.95 5.66 -4.69
N GLU A 39 10.75 6.52 -4.02
CA GLU A 39 10.25 7.54 -3.10
C GLU A 39 9.19 8.42 -3.75
N ARG A 40 9.48 8.95 -4.94
CA ARG A 40 8.57 9.82 -5.67
C ARG A 40 7.27 9.11 -6.05
N THR A 41 7.38 7.88 -6.56
CA THR A 41 6.21 7.05 -6.91
C THR A 41 5.33 6.76 -5.69
N TYR A 42 5.93 6.41 -4.56
CA TYR A 42 5.18 6.07 -3.34
C TYR A 42 4.47 7.29 -2.78
N ARG A 43 5.15 8.44 -2.70
CA ARG A 43 4.54 9.70 -2.25
C ARG A 43 3.35 10.09 -3.13
N GLU A 44 3.46 9.93 -4.44
CA GLU A 44 2.35 10.19 -5.38
C GLU A 44 1.15 9.28 -5.12
N TRP A 45 1.35 7.98 -4.94
CA TRP A 45 0.24 7.06 -4.63
C TRP A 45 -0.41 7.34 -3.28
N ILE A 46 0.39 7.62 -2.25
CA ILE A 46 -0.11 7.98 -0.92
C ILE A 46 -0.91 9.28 -0.99
N LYS A 47 -0.42 10.27 -1.74
CA LYS A 47 -1.13 11.53 -1.95
C LYS A 47 -2.48 11.29 -2.63
N ARG A 48 -2.52 10.53 -3.73
CA ARG A 48 -3.76 10.17 -4.44
C ARG A 48 -4.76 9.45 -3.53
N TYR A 49 -4.29 8.53 -2.71
CA TYR A 49 -5.11 7.83 -1.72
C TYR A 49 -5.74 8.79 -0.69
N ILE A 50 -4.96 9.73 -0.17
CA ILE A 50 -5.46 10.75 0.78
C ILE A 50 -6.51 11.63 0.11
N PHE A 51 -6.29 12.06 -1.12
CA PHE A 51 -7.28 12.86 -1.87
C PHE A 51 -8.56 12.09 -2.18
N PHE A 52 -8.45 10.79 -2.51
CA PHE A 52 -9.59 9.93 -2.75
C PHE A 52 -10.51 9.81 -1.53
N HIS A 53 -9.94 9.83 -0.32
CA HIS A 53 -10.68 9.81 0.95
C HIS A 53 -10.89 11.20 1.56
N SER A 54 -11.05 12.23 0.72
CA SER A 54 -11.38 13.60 1.15
C SER A 54 -10.41 14.20 2.17
N LYS A 55 -9.11 13.91 2.01
CA LYS A 55 -8.02 14.36 2.91
C LYS A 55 -8.09 13.82 4.34
N ARG A 56 -8.86 12.76 4.59
CA ARG A 56 -8.86 12.05 5.87
C ARG A 56 -7.47 11.47 6.15
N HIS A 57 -7.05 11.51 7.40
CA HIS A 57 -5.73 11.03 7.77
C HIS A 57 -5.67 9.50 7.60
N PRO A 58 -4.63 8.90 6.97
CA PRO A 58 -4.51 7.44 6.79
C PRO A 58 -4.52 6.61 8.07
N ARG A 59 -4.42 7.24 9.24
CA ARG A 59 -4.61 6.55 10.53
C ARG A 59 -6.08 6.17 10.70
N GLU A 60 -7.00 7.05 10.35
CA GLU A 60 -8.45 6.81 10.44
C GLU A 60 -8.98 5.88 9.34
N LEU A 61 -8.12 5.46 8.42
CA LEU A 61 -8.45 4.62 7.28
C LEU A 61 -7.83 3.23 7.51
N GLY A 62 -8.52 2.18 7.07
CA GLY A 62 -8.08 0.81 7.24
C GLY A 62 -8.09 0.01 5.95
N ALA A 63 -8.13 -1.31 6.10
CA ALA A 63 -8.12 -2.25 4.98
C ALA A 63 -9.27 -2.01 3.98
N ALA A 64 -10.46 -1.61 4.46
CA ALA A 64 -11.62 -1.37 3.61
C ALA A 64 -11.41 -0.17 2.67
N GLU A 65 -10.83 0.91 3.19
CA GLU A 65 -10.52 2.12 2.45
C GLU A 65 -9.42 1.90 1.41
N VAL A 66 -8.42 1.09 1.75
CA VAL A 66 -7.40 0.63 0.80
C VAL A 66 -8.04 -0.17 -0.33
N GLY A 67 -8.92 -1.13 0.00
CA GLY A 67 -9.65 -1.92 -0.98
C GLY A 67 -10.48 -1.06 -1.93
N ARG A 68 -11.26 -0.12 -1.39
CA ARG A 68 -12.07 0.82 -2.18
C ARG A 68 -11.23 1.63 -3.17
N PHE A 69 -10.08 2.15 -2.74
CA PHE A 69 -9.18 2.92 -3.61
C PHE A 69 -8.58 2.05 -4.72
N LEU A 70 -8.16 0.82 -4.42
CA LEU A 70 -7.56 -0.06 -5.44
C LEU A 70 -8.62 -0.56 -6.44
N SER A 71 -9.83 -0.87 -5.97
CA SER A 71 -10.96 -1.19 -6.85
C SER A 71 -11.31 -0.02 -7.76
N ASP A 72 -11.28 1.19 -7.22
CA ASP A 72 -11.51 2.39 -8.01
C ASP A 72 -10.50 2.56 -9.16
N LEU A 73 -9.21 2.38 -8.86
CA LEU A 73 -8.15 2.45 -9.86
C LEU A 73 -8.37 1.43 -10.99
N ALA A 74 -8.81 0.21 -10.66
CA ALA A 74 -9.04 -0.84 -11.64
C ALA A 74 -10.31 -0.62 -12.47
N VAL A 75 -11.41 -0.22 -11.83
CA VAL A 75 -12.73 -0.16 -12.50
C VAL A 75 -12.95 1.18 -13.20
N ARG A 76 -12.78 2.30 -12.49
CA ARG A 76 -13.05 3.63 -13.06
C ARG A 76 -11.86 4.16 -13.84
N HIS A 77 -10.65 4.01 -13.31
CA HIS A 77 -9.44 4.52 -13.97
C HIS A 77 -8.77 3.51 -14.91
N LYS A 78 -9.25 2.26 -14.97
CA LYS A 78 -8.80 1.19 -15.87
C LYS A 78 -7.27 1.02 -15.90
N VAL A 79 -6.60 1.21 -14.75
CA VAL A 79 -5.13 1.14 -14.71
C VAL A 79 -4.64 -0.29 -14.94
N ALA A 80 -3.43 -0.42 -15.48
CA ALA A 80 -2.77 -1.72 -15.60
C ALA A 80 -2.54 -2.37 -14.23
N ALA A 81 -2.50 -3.71 -14.19
CA ALA A 81 -2.27 -4.45 -12.95
C ALA A 81 -0.94 -4.08 -12.26
N SER A 82 0.11 -3.83 -13.05
CA SER A 82 1.40 -3.37 -12.53
C SER A 82 1.33 -2.00 -11.87
N THR A 83 0.47 -1.10 -12.39
CA THR A 83 0.20 0.22 -11.80
C THR A 83 -0.57 0.10 -10.49
N GLN A 84 -1.59 -0.77 -10.45
CA GLN A 84 -2.34 -1.05 -9.21
C GLN A 84 -1.43 -1.67 -8.14
N ASN A 85 -0.51 -2.57 -8.53
CA ASN A 85 0.48 -3.14 -7.62
C ASN A 85 1.45 -2.09 -7.06
N GLN A 86 1.86 -1.09 -7.86
CA GLN A 86 2.66 0.03 -7.35
C GLN A 86 1.89 0.83 -6.30
N ALA A 87 0.60 1.10 -6.53
CA ALA A 87 -0.25 1.77 -5.56
C ALA A 87 -0.41 0.95 -4.27
N PHE A 88 -0.70 -0.35 -4.39
CA PHE A 88 -0.81 -1.26 -3.26
C PHE A 88 0.46 -1.31 -2.42
N ASN A 89 1.62 -1.47 -3.05
CA ASN A 89 2.91 -1.54 -2.34
C ASN A 89 3.24 -0.22 -1.62
N ALA A 90 2.90 0.94 -2.21
CA ALA A 90 3.06 2.23 -1.56
C ALA A 90 2.20 2.36 -0.29
N LEU A 91 0.95 1.89 -0.34
CA LEU A 91 0.05 1.90 0.82
C LEU A 91 0.50 0.88 1.88
N LEU A 92 0.92 -0.31 1.47
CA LEU A 92 1.45 -1.32 2.38
C LEU A 92 2.67 -0.78 3.15
N PHE A 93 3.58 -0.10 2.44
CA PHE A 93 4.73 0.57 3.04
C PHE A 93 4.29 1.63 4.05
N LEU A 94 3.34 2.51 3.69
CA LEU A 94 2.82 3.54 4.60
C LEU A 94 2.34 2.94 5.93
N TYR A 95 1.50 1.91 5.87
CA TYR A 95 0.94 1.33 7.10
C TYR A 95 1.99 0.59 7.92
N ARG A 96 2.83 -0.24 7.28
CA ARG A 96 3.78 -1.11 7.99
C ARG A 96 5.03 -0.41 8.49
N GLU A 97 5.50 0.61 7.78
CA GLU A 97 6.83 1.18 8.02
C GLU A 97 6.77 2.58 8.60
N VAL A 98 5.69 3.34 8.35
CA VAL A 98 5.56 4.74 8.79
C VAL A 98 4.55 4.88 9.92
N LEU A 99 3.42 4.18 9.85
CA LEU A 99 2.39 4.25 10.89
C LEU A 99 2.66 3.27 12.02
N ASP A 100 2.98 2.00 11.72
CA ASP A 100 3.28 0.99 12.75
C ASP A 100 4.52 1.34 13.60
N SER A 101 5.55 1.94 12.98
CA SER A 101 6.75 2.44 13.68
C SER A 101 6.47 3.54 14.73
N ARG A 102 5.23 4.06 14.78
CA ARG A 102 4.77 5.04 15.78
C ARG A 102 3.92 4.43 16.88
N GLY A 103 3.91 3.10 16.99
CA GLY A 103 3.00 2.39 17.88
C GLY A 103 1.54 2.52 17.48
N TYR A 104 1.28 2.90 16.22
CA TYR A 104 -0.08 2.94 15.71
C TYR A 104 -0.44 1.56 15.14
N THR A 105 -1.09 0.74 15.96
CA THR A 105 -1.81 -0.43 15.48
C THR A 105 -3.09 0.07 14.79
N PRO A 106 -3.23 -0.05 13.46
CA PRO A 106 -4.52 0.23 12.84
C PRO A 106 -5.54 -0.74 13.45
N THR A 107 -6.65 -0.20 13.98
CA THR A 107 -7.74 -0.98 14.62
C THR A 107 -8.32 -2.07 13.71
N ARG A 108 -7.99 -2.05 12.42
CA ARG A 108 -8.23 -3.10 11.42
C ARG A 108 -7.01 -3.23 10.51
N THR A 109 -5.98 -3.92 11.00
CA THR A 109 -4.78 -4.25 10.21
C THR A 109 -5.19 -4.98 8.92
N PRO A 110 -4.69 -4.57 7.75
CA PRO A 110 -4.71 -5.42 6.56
C PRO A 110 -3.65 -6.52 6.72
N THR A 111 -3.76 -7.40 7.73
CA THR A 111 -2.82 -8.53 7.91
C THR A 111 -3.17 -9.75 7.06
N SER A 112 -4.22 -9.68 6.23
CA SER A 112 -4.52 -10.73 5.24
C SER A 112 -4.01 -10.36 3.84
N VAL A 113 -2.73 -10.02 3.72
CA VAL A 113 -2.04 -9.75 2.44
C VAL A 113 -1.85 -11.03 1.60
N THR A 114 -2.23 -12.21 2.09
CA THR A 114 -2.14 -13.45 1.30
C THR A 114 -3.35 -13.73 0.41
N ARG A 115 -4.49 -13.02 0.56
CA ARG A 115 -5.73 -13.33 -0.20
C ARG A 115 -6.15 -12.29 -1.25
N ILE A 116 -5.64 -11.06 -1.19
CA ILE A 116 -6.04 -9.99 -2.13
C ILE A 116 -5.34 -10.15 -3.49
N THR A 117 -4.18 -10.80 -3.54
CA THR A 117 -3.52 -11.18 -4.81
C THR A 117 -4.43 -12.08 -5.66
N SER A 118 -5.21 -12.96 -5.03
CA SER A 118 -6.12 -13.87 -5.73
C SER A 118 -7.35 -13.15 -6.29
N SER A 119 -7.86 -12.11 -5.62
CA SER A 119 -9.07 -11.41 -6.08
C SER A 119 -8.81 -10.53 -7.31
N ILE A 120 -7.60 -9.95 -7.41
CA ILE A 120 -7.17 -9.16 -8.59
C ILE A 120 -6.80 -10.07 -9.76
N LEU A 121 -6.25 -11.27 -9.51
CA LEU A 121 -5.97 -12.26 -10.56
C LEU A 121 -7.24 -12.94 -11.10
N LEU A 122 -8.25 -13.18 -10.25
CA LEU A 122 -9.52 -13.79 -10.63
C LEU A 122 -10.38 -12.87 -11.53
N LEU A 123 -10.29 -11.55 -11.36
CA LEU A 123 -10.91 -10.60 -12.29
C LEU A 123 -10.22 -10.56 -13.66
N ARG A 124 -8.98 -11.06 -13.78
CA ARG A 124 -8.21 -11.11 -15.04
C ARG A 124 -8.33 -12.43 -15.79
N LEU A 125 -8.80 -13.51 -15.17
CA LEU A 125 -9.04 -14.79 -15.84
C LEU A 125 -10.39 -14.88 -16.57
N GLY A 126 -11.30 -13.92 -16.33
CA GLY A 126 -12.60 -13.82 -17.00
C GLY A 126 -12.58 -13.08 -18.34
N GLU A 127 -11.59 -12.23 -18.62
CA GLU A 127 -11.52 -11.45 -19.88
C GLU A 127 -10.60 -12.07 -20.93
N ALA A 128 -9.71 -13.00 -20.56
CA ALA A 128 -8.77 -13.64 -21.48
C ALA A 128 -9.36 -14.86 -22.23
N ARG A 129 -10.57 -15.31 -21.92
CA ARG A 129 -11.22 -16.46 -22.58
C ARG A 129 -12.22 -16.10 -23.68
N THR A 130 -12.47 -14.82 -23.94
CA THR A 130 -13.44 -14.38 -24.97
C THR A 130 -12.80 -14.00 -26.30
N LEU A 131 -11.49 -14.24 -26.47
CA LEU A 131 -10.75 -13.89 -27.70
C LEU A 131 -10.05 -15.09 -28.39
N GLU A 132 -10.46 -16.32 -28.09
CA GLU A 132 -10.03 -17.54 -28.80
C GLU A 132 -11.21 -18.31 -29.43
N MET A 133 -12.29 -17.62 -29.80
CA MET A 133 -13.42 -18.20 -30.55
C MET A 133 -13.94 -17.28 -31.66
N ARG A 134 -13.04 -16.76 -32.49
CA ARG A 134 -13.36 -16.25 -33.83
C ARG A 134 -12.27 -16.62 -34.80
#